data_AF-A0A964L4L6-F1
#
_entry.id   AF-A0A964L4L6-F1
#
_cell.length_a   1.000
_cell.length_b   1.000
_cell.length_c   1.000
_cell.angle_alpha   90.00
_cell.angle_beta   90.00
_cell.angle_gamma   90.00
#
_symmetry.space_group_name_H-M   'P 1'
#
loop_
_entity.id
_entity.type
_entity.pdbx_description
1 polymer ?
#
loop_
_entity_poly.entity_id
_entity_poly.type
_entity_poly.pdbx_seq_one_letter_code
_entity_poly.pdbx_strand_id
1 'polypeptide(L)'
;MPTNPEQGAHHTPSPRAIQDALSAMEIAERSMRLVAGAPLDWHEIIGRYGETWQKARKAAKAGWLGRSESALHDLRKNFQRLADQSAFLGGCMTARAGSARKRLRRAAEHLGRSRDLDLLADKIRGSSAPGRGLAKRALVLRSAAVRSARNESRIALRSSFAQVARSLNRGIARIAPRHTARD
;
A
#
# COMPACT_ATOMS: atom_id res chain seq x y z
N MET A 1 57.43 -36.83 -11.99
CA MET A 1 56.02 -36.56 -11.66
C MET A 1 55.93 -35.15 -11.09
N PRO A 2 55.46 -34.13 -11.82
CA PRO A 2 55.18 -32.84 -11.22
C PRO A 2 53.80 -32.89 -10.55
N THR A 3 53.76 -32.67 -9.24
CA THR A 3 52.52 -32.51 -8.47
C THR A 3 51.95 -31.11 -8.74
N ASN A 4 50.77 -31.07 -9.35
CA ASN A 4 49.98 -29.87 -9.57
C ASN A 4 49.26 -29.51 -8.25
N PRO A 5 49.49 -28.35 -7.61
CA PRO A 5 48.65 -27.92 -6.52
C PRO A 5 47.44 -27.18 -7.09
N GLU A 6 46.33 -27.88 -7.26
CA GLU A 6 45.01 -27.24 -7.32
C GLU A 6 44.75 -26.63 -5.94
N GLN A 7 45.18 -25.39 -5.76
CA GLN A 7 44.76 -24.56 -4.65
C GLN A 7 43.28 -24.25 -4.85
N GLY A 8 42.43 -25.02 -4.18
CA GLY A 8 41.02 -24.70 -3.98
C GLY A 8 40.92 -23.35 -3.29
N ALA A 9 40.68 -22.29 -4.08
CA ALA A 9 40.34 -20.99 -3.55
C ALA A 9 39.04 -21.14 -2.76
N HIS A 10 39.13 -21.08 -1.43
CA HIS A 10 37.98 -20.84 -0.58
C HIS A 10 37.39 -19.48 -0.94
N HIS A 11 36.48 -19.47 -1.91
CA HIS A 11 35.72 -18.29 -2.27
C HIS A 11 34.77 -17.98 -1.12
N THR A 12 35.17 -17.07 -0.24
CA THR A 12 34.25 -16.43 0.70
C THR A 12 33.08 -15.85 -0.09
N PRO A 13 31.84 -16.25 0.22
CA PRO A 13 30.68 -15.78 -0.52
C PRO A 13 30.60 -14.26 -0.43
N SER A 14 30.37 -13.60 -1.57
CA SER A 14 30.25 -12.15 -1.59
C SER A 14 29.11 -11.68 -0.67
N PRO A 15 29.18 -10.49 -0.07
CA PRO A 15 28.10 -9.96 0.76
C PRO A 15 26.73 -9.98 0.08
N ARG A 16 26.70 -9.82 -1.25
CA ARG A 16 25.49 -9.91 -2.06
C ARG A 16 24.94 -11.34 -2.13
N ALA A 17 25.80 -12.33 -2.33
CA ALA A 17 25.40 -13.74 -2.33
C ALA A 17 24.83 -14.17 -0.96
N ILE A 18 25.40 -13.65 0.14
CA ILE A 18 24.89 -13.87 1.50
C ILE A 18 23.50 -13.23 1.66
N GLN A 19 23.33 -11.98 1.21
CA GLN A 19 22.04 -11.27 1.24
C GLN A 19 20.95 -12.00 0.44
N ASP A 20 21.30 -12.49 -0.75
CA ASP A 20 20.38 -13.21 -1.63
C ASP A 20 19.98 -14.57 -1.03
N ALA A 21 20.92 -15.28 -0.41
CA ALA A 21 20.66 -16.54 0.30
C ALA A 21 19.73 -16.34 1.52
N LEU A 22 19.97 -15.30 2.33
CA LEU A 22 19.10 -14.96 3.46
C LEU A 22 17.68 -14.62 3.01
N SER A 23 17.56 -13.86 1.91
CA SER A 23 16.26 -13.50 1.33
C SER A 23 15.51 -14.75 0.81
N ALA A 24 16.23 -15.70 0.19
CA ALA A 24 15.65 -16.95 -0.28
C ALA A 24 15.17 -17.86 0.87
N MET A 25 15.93 -17.92 1.96
CA MET A 25 15.55 -18.66 3.17
C MET A 25 14.29 -18.07 3.83
N GLU A 26 14.19 -16.75 3.93
CA GLU A 26 13.02 -16.06 4.48
C GLU A 26 11.76 -16.33 3.64
N ILE A 27 11.90 -16.38 2.30
CA ILE A 27 10.81 -16.75 1.38
C ILE A 27 10.41 -18.22 1.57
N ALA A 28 11.38 -19.13 1.71
CA ALA A 28 11.13 -20.57 1.88
C ALA A 28 10.43 -20.85 3.22
N GLU A 29 10.92 -20.27 4.32
CA GLU A 29 10.31 -20.38 5.64
C GLU A 29 8.86 -19.88 5.63
N ARG A 30 8.63 -18.72 5.03
CA ARG A 30 7.30 -18.13 4.89
C ARG A 30 6.36 -18.99 4.04
N SER A 31 6.88 -19.60 2.98
CA SER A 31 6.10 -20.51 2.12
C SER A 31 5.72 -21.78 2.88
N MET A 32 6.64 -22.36 3.63
CA MET A 32 6.39 -23.53 4.48
C MET A 32 5.36 -23.23 5.58
N ARG A 33 5.45 -22.05 6.22
CA ARG A 33 4.48 -21.63 7.26
C ARG A 33 3.07 -21.42 6.70
N LEU A 34 2.94 -20.88 5.49
CA LEU A 34 1.66 -20.75 4.79
C LEU A 34 1.05 -22.12 4.45
N VAL A 35 1.87 -23.06 3.98
CA VAL A 35 1.44 -24.44 3.67
C VAL A 35 1.05 -25.19 4.94
N ALA A 36 1.75 -24.96 6.05
CA ALA A 36 1.47 -25.56 7.35
C ALA A 36 0.31 -24.91 8.11
N GLY A 37 -0.30 -23.83 7.58
CA GLY A 37 -1.38 -23.11 8.25
C GLY A 37 -0.95 -22.37 9.54
N ALA A 38 0.35 -22.14 9.72
CA ALA A 38 0.87 -21.44 10.89
C ALA A 38 0.43 -19.95 10.85
N PRO A 39 -0.11 -19.40 11.96
CA PRO A 39 -0.56 -18.02 11.99
C PRO A 39 0.60 -17.07 11.72
N LEU A 40 0.34 -16.03 10.90
CA LEU A 40 1.31 -14.97 10.65
C LEU A 40 1.65 -14.26 11.95
N ASP A 41 2.95 -14.07 12.23
CA ASP A 41 3.39 -13.23 13.34
C ASP A 41 2.92 -11.79 13.12
N TRP A 42 2.57 -11.14 14.21
CA TRP A 42 2.11 -9.76 14.19
C TRP A 42 3.15 -8.80 13.59
N HIS A 43 4.45 -9.05 13.79
CA HIS A 43 5.50 -8.26 13.16
C HIS A 43 5.48 -8.38 11.63
N GLU A 44 5.20 -9.57 11.09
CA GLU A 44 5.03 -9.75 9.64
C GLU A 44 3.80 -9.02 9.11
N ILE A 45 2.69 -9.03 9.86
CA ILE A 45 1.46 -8.30 9.49
C ILE A 45 1.75 -6.80 9.40
N ILE A 46 2.43 -6.23 10.41
CA ILE A 46 2.87 -4.83 10.38
C ILE A 46 3.85 -4.57 9.23
N GLY A 47 4.80 -5.46 9.00
CA GLY A 47 5.77 -5.35 7.90
C GLY A 47 5.08 -5.20 6.54
N ARG A 48 4.16 -6.11 6.20
CA ARG A 48 3.38 -6.09 4.95
C ARG A 48 2.48 -4.85 4.84
N TYR A 49 1.89 -4.43 5.95
CA TYR A 49 1.12 -3.19 6.00
C TYR A 49 2.01 -1.98 5.75
N GLY A 50 3.24 -1.98 6.28
CA GLY A 50 4.27 -0.97 6.05
C GLY A 50 4.71 -0.86 4.61
N GLU A 51 4.97 -1.98 3.95
CA GLU A 51 5.25 -2.02 2.52
C GLU A 51 4.12 -1.39 1.71
N THR A 52 2.87 -1.74 2.03
CA THR A 52 1.69 -1.20 1.36
C THR A 52 1.54 0.31 1.61
N TRP A 53 1.82 0.78 2.83
CA TRP A 53 1.84 2.20 3.17
C TRP A 53 2.89 2.97 2.37
N GLN A 54 4.12 2.45 2.30
CA GLN A 54 5.21 3.07 1.55
C GLN A 54 4.93 3.07 0.04
N LYS A 55 4.39 1.97 -0.49
CA LYS A 55 3.97 1.88 -1.89
C LYS A 55 2.90 2.93 -2.22
N ALA A 56 1.87 3.06 -1.39
CA ALA A 56 0.83 4.09 -1.56
C ALA A 56 1.40 5.51 -1.49
N ARG A 57 2.36 5.77 -0.58
CA ARG A 57 3.01 7.08 -0.44
C ARG A 57 3.92 7.41 -1.63
N LYS A 58 4.72 6.45 -2.10
CA LYS A 58 5.57 6.62 -3.30
C LYS A 58 4.71 6.84 -4.53
N ALA A 59 3.66 6.03 -4.70
CA ALA A 59 2.68 6.19 -5.76
C ALA A 59 2.02 7.57 -5.69
N ALA A 60 1.59 8.05 -4.51
CA ALA A 60 1.04 9.39 -4.36
C ALA A 60 2.05 10.48 -4.75
N LYS A 61 3.32 10.37 -4.35
CA LYS A 61 4.35 11.36 -4.71
C LYS A 61 4.57 11.44 -6.22
N ALA A 62 4.55 10.30 -6.92
CA ALA A 62 4.80 10.23 -8.36
C ALA A 62 3.53 10.43 -9.22
N GLY A 63 2.43 9.78 -8.86
CA GLY A 63 1.18 9.72 -9.64
C GLY A 63 0.40 11.03 -9.68
N TRP A 64 0.69 11.98 -8.79
CA TRP A 64 0.16 13.34 -8.94
C TRP A 64 0.95 14.20 -9.94
N LEU A 65 2.20 13.83 -10.24
CA LEU A 65 3.06 14.51 -11.22
C LEU A 65 2.80 13.99 -12.64
N GLY A 66 2.41 12.72 -12.80
CA GLY A 66 1.96 12.13 -14.06
C GLY A 66 0.45 11.85 -14.06
N ARG A 67 -0.37 12.78 -14.59
CA ARG A 67 -1.85 12.65 -14.67
C ARG A 67 -2.34 11.62 -15.70
N SER A 68 -1.56 10.58 -16.00
CA SER A 68 -2.04 9.51 -16.87
C SER A 68 -3.16 8.74 -16.18
N GLU A 69 -4.11 8.22 -16.96
CA GLU A 69 -5.21 7.43 -16.40
C GLU A 69 -4.72 6.15 -15.72
N SER A 70 -3.67 5.53 -16.27
CA SER A 70 -2.99 4.38 -15.65
C SER A 70 -2.45 4.73 -14.26
N ALA A 71 -1.81 5.89 -14.09
CA ALA A 71 -1.31 6.31 -12.78
C ALA A 71 -2.44 6.58 -11.78
N LEU A 72 -3.55 7.18 -12.22
CA LEU A 72 -4.73 7.40 -11.37
C LEU A 72 -5.40 6.08 -10.94
N HIS A 73 -5.45 5.09 -11.85
CA HIS A 73 -5.95 3.75 -11.55
C HIS A 73 -5.08 3.01 -10.53
N ASP A 74 -3.76 3.08 -10.68
CA ASP A 74 -2.83 2.48 -9.72
C ASP A 74 -2.89 3.16 -8.35
N LEU A 75 -3.06 4.50 -8.32
CA LEU A 75 -3.32 5.23 -7.09
C LEU A 75 -4.59 4.73 -6.39
N ARG A 76 -5.69 4.57 -7.14
CA ARG A 76 -6.95 4.05 -6.61
C ARG A 76 -6.75 2.67 -5.98
N LYS A 77 -6.10 1.75 -6.69
CA LYS A 77 -5.81 0.39 -6.18
C LYS A 77 -4.98 0.42 -4.90
N ASN A 78 -3.93 1.24 -4.86
CA ASN A 78 -3.08 1.35 -3.67
C ASN A 78 -3.82 1.94 -2.47
N PHE A 79 -4.65 2.97 -2.66
CA PHE A 79 -5.44 3.56 -1.57
C PHE A 79 -6.52 2.60 -1.06
N GLN A 80 -7.20 1.89 -1.97
CA GLN A 80 -8.18 0.88 -1.63
C GLN A 80 -7.55 -0.24 -0.80
N ARG A 81 -6.45 -0.82 -1.28
CA ARG A 81 -5.73 -1.90 -0.59
C ARG A 81 -5.25 -1.47 0.79
N LEU A 82 -4.71 -0.25 0.91
CA LEU A 82 -4.24 0.26 2.19
C LEU A 82 -5.41 0.48 3.17
N ALA A 83 -6.55 0.98 2.69
CA ALA A 83 -7.75 1.16 3.50
C ALA A 83 -8.34 -0.19 3.95
N ASP A 84 -8.30 -1.22 3.11
CA ASP A 84 -8.79 -2.57 3.42
C ASP A 84 -7.86 -3.26 4.44
N GLN A 85 -6.55 -3.17 4.26
CA GLN A 85 -5.60 -3.67 5.27
C GLN A 85 -5.74 -2.90 6.60
N SER A 86 -5.94 -1.58 6.54
CA SER A 86 -6.21 -0.79 7.76
C SER A 86 -7.50 -1.24 8.45
N ALA A 87 -8.51 -1.67 7.69
CA ALA A 87 -9.75 -2.22 8.24
C ALA A 87 -9.50 -3.54 8.96
N PHE A 88 -8.68 -4.42 8.36
CA PHE A 88 -8.30 -5.71 8.93
C PHE A 88 -7.57 -5.57 10.26
N LEU A 89 -6.72 -4.55 10.42
CA LEU A 89 -6.04 -4.25 11.69
C LEU A 89 -7.00 -3.81 12.82
N GLY A 90 -8.26 -3.49 12.47
CA GLY A 90 -9.38 -3.39 13.42
C GLY A 90 -9.11 -2.51 14.65
N GLY A 91 -9.44 -3.02 15.82
CA GLY A 91 -9.34 -2.31 17.11
C GLY A 91 -7.91 -1.89 17.50
N CYS A 92 -6.88 -2.43 16.85
CA CYS A 92 -5.49 -2.01 17.07
C CYS A 92 -5.22 -0.60 16.50
N MET A 93 -6.09 -0.09 15.64
CA MET A 93 -5.98 1.25 15.08
C MET A 93 -6.45 2.31 16.07
N THR A 94 -5.59 3.29 16.35
CA THR A 94 -6.01 4.50 17.07
C THR A 94 -6.95 5.36 16.23
N ALA A 95 -7.69 6.27 16.87
CA ALA A 95 -8.61 7.20 16.19
C ALA A 95 -7.95 7.94 15.00
N ARG A 96 -6.67 8.32 15.14
CA ARG A 96 -5.90 8.95 14.06
C ARG A 96 -5.72 8.03 12.86
N ALA A 97 -5.37 6.76 13.09
CA ALA A 97 -5.19 5.78 12.02
C ALA A 97 -6.53 5.39 11.38
N GLY A 98 -7.61 5.30 12.17
CA GLY A 98 -8.98 5.15 11.68
C GLY A 98 -9.44 6.32 10.80
N SER A 99 -9.05 7.56 11.15
CA SER A 99 -9.27 8.73 10.30
C SER A 99 -8.52 8.61 8.96
N ALA A 100 -7.24 8.18 8.99
CA ALA A 100 -6.45 7.96 7.78
C ALA A 100 -7.10 6.91 6.85
N ARG A 101 -7.59 5.79 7.41
CA ARG A 101 -8.35 4.77 6.67
C ARG A 101 -9.56 5.38 5.94
N LYS A 102 -10.41 6.13 6.65
CA LYS A 102 -11.62 6.75 6.06
C LYS A 102 -11.25 7.68 4.90
N ARG A 103 -10.19 8.46 5.06
CA ARG A 103 -9.69 9.38 4.02
C ARG A 103 -9.12 8.65 2.81
N LEU A 104 -8.37 7.56 3.00
CA LEU A 104 -7.87 6.73 1.91
C LEU A 104 -9.02 6.10 1.11
N ARG A 105 -10.07 5.63 1.80
CA ARG A 105 -11.28 5.12 1.14
C ARG A 105 -11.97 6.21 0.31
N ARG A 106 -12.19 7.40 0.87
CA ARG A 106 -12.74 8.55 0.13
C ARG A 106 -11.87 8.94 -1.07
N ALA A 107 -10.54 8.92 -0.92
CA ALA A 107 -9.63 9.20 -2.01
C ALA A 107 -9.79 8.18 -3.16
N ALA A 108 -9.92 6.89 -2.84
CA ALA A 108 -10.18 5.84 -3.82
C ALA A 108 -11.55 6.01 -4.52
N GLU A 109 -12.60 6.38 -3.77
CA GLU A 109 -13.93 6.68 -4.30
C GLU A 109 -13.91 7.87 -5.26
N HIS A 110 -13.21 8.94 -4.91
CA HIS A 110 -13.04 10.09 -5.79
C HIS A 110 -12.30 9.74 -7.09
N LEU A 111 -11.30 8.86 -7.03
CA LEU A 111 -10.63 8.35 -8.23
C LEU A 111 -11.54 7.45 -9.08
N GLY A 112 -12.40 6.64 -8.44
CA GLY A 112 -13.46 5.89 -9.14
C GLY A 112 -14.39 6.83 -9.89
N ARG A 113 -14.94 7.84 -9.20
CA ARG A 113 -15.82 8.85 -9.80
C ARG A 113 -15.13 9.63 -10.93
N SER A 114 -13.84 9.92 -10.79
CA SER A 114 -13.03 10.53 -11.86
C SER A 114 -13.05 9.67 -13.13
N ARG A 115 -12.85 8.36 -13.01
CA ARG A 115 -12.89 7.42 -14.14
C ARG A 115 -14.29 7.35 -14.77
N ASP A 116 -15.33 7.28 -13.95
CA ASP A 116 -16.71 7.21 -14.44
C ASP A 116 -17.08 8.46 -15.25
N LEU A 117 -16.66 9.64 -14.78
CA LEU A 117 -16.87 10.91 -15.48
C LEU A 117 -16.07 11.02 -16.79
N ASP A 118 -14.88 10.44 -16.84
CA ASP A 118 -14.07 10.34 -18.07
C ASP A 118 -14.78 9.51 -19.14
N LEU A 119 -15.20 8.30 -18.76
CA LEU A 119 -15.95 7.39 -19.62
C LEU A 119 -17.29 7.99 -20.08
N LEU A 120 -17.98 8.69 -19.19
CA LEU A 120 -19.23 9.38 -19.51
C LEU A 120 -18.99 10.50 -20.52
N ALA A 121 -17.95 11.32 -20.32
CA ALA A 121 -17.60 12.40 -21.23
C ALA A 121 -17.32 11.87 -22.64
N ASP A 122 -16.57 10.78 -22.76
CA ASP A 122 -16.24 10.18 -24.05
C ASP A 122 -17.46 9.63 -24.77
N LYS A 123 -18.39 8.98 -24.05
CA LYS A 123 -19.65 8.48 -24.63
C LYS A 123 -20.56 9.59 -25.17
N ILE A 124 -20.62 10.76 -24.52
CA ILE A 124 -21.58 11.82 -24.87
C ILE A 124 -20.98 12.94 -25.72
N ARG A 125 -19.64 12.99 -25.90
CA ARG A 125 -18.99 14.05 -26.68
C ARG A 125 -19.38 14.04 -28.16
N GLY A 126 -19.65 12.85 -28.71
CA GLY A 126 -19.99 12.67 -30.13
C GLY A 126 -21.48 12.77 -30.46
N SER A 127 -22.37 12.88 -29.48
CA SER A 127 -23.82 12.66 -29.72
C SER A 127 -24.57 13.88 -30.25
N SER A 128 -24.29 15.09 -29.74
CA SER A 128 -24.99 16.32 -30.14
C SER A 128 -24.28 17.57 -29.60
N ALA A 129 -24.75 18.78 -29.99
CA ALA A 129 -24.26 20.03 -29.40
C ALA A 129 -24.53 20.10 -27.87
N PRO A 130 -25.73 19.77 -27.36
CA PRO A 130 -25.95 19.56 -25.92
C PRO A 130 -25.02 18.51 -25.30
N GLY A 131 -24.78 17.39 -25.99
CA GLY A 131 -23.87 16.32 -25.57
C GLY A 131 -22.44 16.81 -25.36
N ARG A 132 -21.91 17.63 -26.27
CA ARG A 132 -20.60 18.30 -26.11
C ARG A 132 -20.54 19.20 -24.88
N GLY A 133 -21.62 19.93 -24.58
CA GLY A 133 -21.73 20.77 -23.39
C GLY A 133 -21.68 19.93 -22.10
N LEU A 134 -22.40 18.82 -22.06
CA LEU A 134 -22.39 17.88 -20.94
C LEU A 134 -21.02 17.19 -20.77
N ALA A 135 -20.36 16.80 -21.86
CA ALA A 135 -19.01 16.23 -21.82
C ALA A 135 -18.01 17.20 -21.16
N LYS A 136 -18.06 18.49 -21.52
CA LYS A 136 -17.20 19.52 -20.89
C LYS A 136 -17.46 19.61 -19.38
N ARG A 137 -18.72 19.59 -18.95
CA ARG A 137 -19.08 19.61 -17.51
C ARG A 137 -18.56 18.36 -16.79
N ALA A 138 -18.69 17.18 -17.40
CA ALA A 138 -18.16 15.93 -16.84
C ALA A 138 -16.64 16.00 -16.63
N LEU A 139 -15.88 16.57 -17.58
CA LEU A 139 -14.43 16.76 -17.44
C LEU A 139 -14.04 17.75 -16.33
N VAL A 140 -14.86 18.78 -16.08
CA VAL A 140 -14.67 19.70 -14.95
C VAL A 140 -14.88 18.97 -13.63
N LEU A 141 -15.97 18.18 -13.52
CA LEU A 141 -16.24 17.36 -12.34
C LEU A 141 -15.16 16.31 -12.11
N ARG A 142 -14.63 15.71 -13.19
CA ARG A 142 -13.49 14.78 -13.13
C ARG A 142 -12.29 15.44 -12.48
N SER A 143 -11.94 16.65 -12.94
CA SER A 143 -10.84 17.42 -12.38
C SER A 143 -11.04 17.76 -10.90
N ALA A 144 -12.28 18.07 -10.50
CA ALA A 144 -12.62 18.29 -9.10
C ALA A 144 -12.46 17.02 -8.25
N ALA A 145 -12.92 15.88 -8.74
CA ALA A 145 -12.76 14.58 -8.07
C ALA A 145 -11.28 14.22 -7.86
N VAL A 146 -10.43 14.41 -8.88
CA VAL A 146 -8.98 14.22 -8.77
C VAL A 146 -8.36 15.12 -7.69
N ARG A 147 -8.77 16.40 -7.61
CA ARG A 147 -8.30 17.33 -6.57
C ARG A 147 -8.72 16.86 -5.17
N SER A 148 -9.96 16.42 -4.99
CA SER A 148 -10.45 15.90 -3.71
C SER A 148 -9.68 14.64 -3.29
N ALA A 149 -9.43 13.71 -4.22
CA ALA A 149 -8.61 12.52 -3.96
C ALA A 149 -7.20 12.88 -3.52
N ARG A 150 -6.58 13.88 -4.16
CA ARG A 150 -5.26 14.38 -3.80
C ARG A 150 -5.24 14.99 -2.40
N ASN A 151 -6.25 15.77 -2.05
CA ASN A 151 -6.33 16.38 -0.72
C ASN A 151 -6.50 15.30 0.38
N GLU A 152 -7.44 14.39 0.19
CA GLU A 152 -7.70 13.32 1.16
C GLU A 152 -6.49 12.41 1.36
N SER A 153 -5.83 12.00 0.28
CA SER A 153 -4.61 11.17 0.36
C SER A 153 -3.44 11.91 1.02
N ARG A 154 -3.24 13.21 0.75
CA ARG A 154 -2.22 14.02 1.42
C ARG A 154 -2.43 14.08 2.93
N ILE A 155 -3.68 14.26 3.37
CA ILE A 155 -4.01 14.32 4.80
C ILE A 155 -3.81 12.94 5.43
N ALA A 156 -4.28 11.87 4.79
CA ALA A 156 -4.16 10.51 5.30
C ALA A 156 -2.69 10.06 5.44
N LEU A 157 -1.88 10.33 4.42
CA LEU A 157 -0.49 9.89 4.32
C LEU A 157 0.52 10.89 4.93
N ARG A 158 0.04 11.89 5.67
CA ARG A 158 0.88 12.89 6.35
C ARG A 158 1.82 12.23 7.37
N SER A 159 1.35 11.19 8.05
CA SER A 159 2.16 10.47 9.05
C SER A 159 3.14 9.51 8.36
N SER A 160 4.35 9.37 8.89
CA SER A 160 5.27 8.33 8.43
C SER A 160 4.78 6.95 8.85
N PHE A 161 5.20 5.89 8.13
CA PHE A 161 4.85 4.54 8.55
C PHE A 161 5.39 4.23 9.96
N ALA A 162 6.59 4.70 10.32
CA ALA A 162 7.15 4.53 11.67
C ALA A 162 6.21 5.09 12.77
N GLN A 163 5.57 6.24 12.52
CA GLN A 163 4.57 6.80 13.45
C GLN A 163 3.32 5.91 13.55
N VAL A 164 2.86 5.38 12.40
CA VAL A 164 1.71 4.47 12.35
C VAL A 164 2.02 3.14 13.05
N ALA A 165 3.18 2.54 12.80
CA ALA A 165 3.63 1.30 13.43
C ALA A 165 3.72 1.43 14.95
N ARG A 166 4.31 2.53 15.47
CA ARG A 166 4.29 2.83 16.92
C ARG A 166 2.88 2.95 17.47
N SER A 167 1.95 3.49 16.69
CA SER A 167 0.55 3.58 17.10
C SER A 167 -0.14 2.21 17.13
N LEU A 168 0.15 1.34 16.16
CA LEU A 168 -0.40 -0.02 16.09
C LEU A 168 0.14 -0.88 17.23
N ASN A 169 1.45 -0.87 17.47
CA ASN A 169 2.09 -1.60 18.58
C ASN A 169 1.48 -1.20 19.94
N ARG A 170 1.22 0.10 20.15
CA ARG A 170 0.53 0.57 21.35
C ARG A 170 -0.92 0.11 21.43
N GLY A 171 -1.63 0.01 20.30
CA GLY A 171 -3.00 -0.49 20.25
C GLY A 171 -3.09 -1.95 20.68
N ILE A 172 -2.15 -2.78 20.23
CA ILE A 172 -2.12 -4.20 20.56
C ILE A 172 -1.75 -4.42 22.01
N ALA A 173 -0.77 -3.69 22.54
CA ALA A 173 -0.41 -3.78 23.95
C ALA A 173 -1.59 -3.46 24.88
N ARG A 174 -2.63 -2.76 24.39
CA ARG A 174 -3.87 -2.50 25.13
C ARG A 174 -4.91 -3.62 25.00
N ILE A 175 -4.86 -4.38 23.91
CA ILE A 175 -5.84 -5.42 23.57
C ILE A 175 -5.33 -6.81 23.97
N ALA A 176 -4.02 -7.00 24.03
CA ALA A 176 -3.39 -8.21 24.52
C ALA A 176 -3.84 -8.45 25.97
N PRO A 177 -4.34 -9.64 26.31
CA PRO A 177 -4.71 -9.96 27.68
C PRO A 177 -3.47 -9.76 28.55
N ARG A 178 -3.62 -8.97 29.62
CA ARG A 178 -2.66 -9.01 30.71
C ARG A 178 -2.78 -10.41 31.30
N HIS A 179 -1.94 -11.34 30.84
CA HIS A 179 -1.61 -12.51 31.63
C HIS A 179 -0.86 -12.00 32.86
N THR A 180 -1.61 -11.49 33.83
CA THR A 180 -1.15 -11.41 35.21
C THR A 180 -0.95 -12.85 35.64
N ALA A 181 0.31 -13.24 35.75
CA ALA A 181 0.72 -14.38 36.56
C ALA A 181 -0.06 -14.32 37.87
N ARG A 182 -0.95 -15.29 38.07
CA ARG A 182 -1.34 -15.71 39.41
C ARG A 182 -0.36 -16.81 39.75
N ASP A 183 0.70 -16.42 40.45
CA ASP A 183 1.40 -17.32 41.36
C ASP A 183 0.52 -17.52 42.61
#